data_AF-A0A399WZL3-F1
#
_entry.id   AF-A0A399WZL3-F1
#
_cell.length_a   1.000
_cell.length_b   1.000
_cell.length_c   1.000
_cell.angle_alpha   90.00
_cell.angle_beta   90.00
_cell.angle_gamma   90.00
#
_symmetry.space_group_name_H-M   'P 1'
#
loop_
_entity.id
_entity.type
_entity.pdbx_description
1 polymer ?
#
loop_
_entity_poly.entity_id
_entity_poly.type
_entity_poly.pdbx_seq_one_letter_code
_entity_poly.pdbx_strand_id
1 'polypeptide(L)'
;MLETARWLGGIDVFASAGGRPFADLRTGIADSDLSREARILSATLRRTAHNVFLVLLHTSSAKDTAAKTFGIGRADLLSLSQAIRSELFRLDTALRGDTITAAEFRFVADALLERLRAEPAYVNLVSLVDRETTDNLPKTVAAFVRGREPSPIVDTIALFGRVLAVLDLVGGMLEKDEPLKPAVVLFAKAHAMTGELIDRLNRRVQRMGEAGGAVTDSLDGASYTAAVELKKAVAQELLGIMSTRSPVGVYARTEAAYAQLSESFQQIVTVLSRDLDASVDPNEMFPNFAAKLEYSIRLRNELHSIARLARAAEENCEKKTTEALNARLNEFAASSIRFLFYKDIETFERFIEEIRVTRQTKDLVPIIHRFGAYLETLFAQVNMRSVLEGHPFEAQ
;
A
#
# COMPACT_ATOMS: atom_id res chain seq x y z
N MET A 1 7.46 13.27 -13.44
CA MET A 1 7.98 14.19 -12.40
C MET A 1 7.49 13.83 -11.01
N LEU A 2 6.17 13.90 -10.71
CA LEU A 2 5.66 13.55 -9.38
C LEU A 2 5.99 12.10 -8.96
N GLU A 3 5.88 11.13 -9.87
CA GLU A 3 6.33 9.77 -9.60
C GLU A 3 7.82 9.72 -9.22
N THR A 4 8.68 10.37 -10.01
CA THR A 4 10.12 10.49 -9.73
C THR A 4 10.38 11.11 -8.35
N ALA A 5 9.65 12.17 -8.01
CA ALA A 5 9.74 12.85 -6.73
C ALA A 5 9.42 11.92 -5.55
N ARG A 6 8.35 11.13 -5.66
CA ARG A 6 7.93 10.17 -4.63
C ARG A 6 8.94 9.05 -4.43
N TRP A 7 9.51 8.52 -5.51
CA TRP A 7 10.61 7.53 -5.42
C TRP A 7 11.87 8.12 -4.77
N LEU A 8 12.28 9.33 -5.14
CA LEU A 8 13.42 10.00 -4.52
C LEU A 8 13.17 10.30 -3.03
N GLY A 9 11.97 10.75 -2.68
CA GLY A 9 11.59 10.97 -1.28
C GLY A 9 11.59 9.66 -0.48
N GLY A 10 11.18 8.55 -1.08
CA GLY A 10 11.32 7.23 -0.46
C GLY A 10 12.77 6.79 -0.30
N ILE A 11 13.62 6.99 -1.31
CA ILE A 11 15.06 6.72 -1.21
C ILE A 11 15.65 7.52 -0.04
N ASP A 12 15.33 8.80 0.08
CA ASP A 12 15.82 9.67 1.15
C ASP A 12 15.49 9.10 2.53
N VAL A 13 14.22 8.73 2.76
CA VAL A 13 13.76 8.15 4.02
C VAL A 13 14.37 6.78 4.27
N PHE A 14 14.37 5.89 3.28
CA PHE A 14 14.87 4.53 3.41
C PHE A 14 16.37 4.49 3.71
N ALA A 15 17.16 5.26 2.98
CA ALA A 15 18.61 5.35 3.17
C ALA A 15 18.95 6.06 4.49
N SER A 16 18.23 7.13 4.84
CA SER A 16 18.43 7.83 6.13
C SER A 16 18.14 6.93 7.32
N ALA A 17 17.21 5.98 7.19
CA ALA A 17 16.90 4.95 8.18
C ALA A 17 17.88 3.75 8.17
N GLY A 18 18.99 3.82 7.43
CA GLY A 18 19.96 2.72 7.33
C GLY A 18 19.37 1.46 6.68
N GLY A 19 18.42 1.62 5.76
CA GLY A 19 17.76 0.51 5.07
C GLY A 19 16.69 -0.20 5.90
N ARG A 20 16.39 0.30 7.11
CA ARG A 20 15.48 -0.35 8.07
C ARG A 20 14.39 0.59 8.55
N PRO A 21 13.50 1.06 7.65
CA PRO A 21 12.47 2.04 7.99
C PRO A 21 11.42 1.53 8.98
N PHE A 22 11.33 0.20 9.18
CA PHE A 22 10.32 -0.46 10.00
C PHE A 22 10.91 -1.22 11.19
N ALA A 23 12.22 -1.15 11.41
CA ALA A 23 12.82 -1.87 12.53
C ALA A 23 12.41 -1.20 13.84
N ASP A 24 11.73 -1.97 14.69
CA ASP A 24 11.57 -1.60 16.08
C ASP A 24 12.94 -1.80 16.75
N LEU A 25 13.57 -0.72 17.24
CA LEU A 25 14.87 -0.74 17.91
C LEU A 25 14.94 -1.74 19.08
N ARG A 26 13.78 -2.25 19.51
CA ARG A 26 13.59 -3.17 20.64
C ARG A 26 13.80 -4.65 20.30
N THR A 27 13.76 -5.09 19.05
CA THR A 27 13.77 -6.54 18.72
C THR A 27 15.15 -7.18 18.56
N GLY A 28 16.23 -6.41 18.75
CA GLY A 28 17.54 -6.94 19.16
C GLY A 28 18.31 -7.87 18.20
N ILE A 29 17.73 -8.31 17.09
CA ILE A 29 18.40 -9.19 16.11
C ILE A 29 18.43 -8.46 14.77
N ALA A 30 19.31 -7.48 14.71
CA ALA A 30 19.73 -6.89 13.46
C ALA A 30 20.43 -7.98 12.62
N ASP A 31 19.88 -8.35 11.46
CA ASP A 31 20.61 -9.15 10.46
C ASP A 31 21.97 -8.46 10.21
N SER A 32 23.08 -9.18 10.30
CA SER A 32 24.39 -8.57 10.08
C SER A 32 24.60 -8.23 8.60
N ASP A 33 23.87 -8.88 7.70
CA ASP A 33 23.98 -8.69 6.25
C ASP A 33 22.81 -7.86 5.68
N LEU A 34 23.13 -6.65 5.22
CA LEU A 34 22.25 -5.69 4.55
C LEU A 34 22.30 -5.76 3.02
N SER A 35 22.80 -6.86 2.46
CA SER A 35 22.82 -7.05 1.00
C SER A 35 21.42 -6.96 0.37
N ARG A 36 20.35 -7.29 1.10
CA ARG A 36 18.97 -7.20 0.59
C ARG A 36 18.52 -5.75 0.47
N GLU A 37 18.78 -4.96 1.50
CA GLU A 37 18.50 -3.53 1.58
C GLU A 37 19.26 -2.78 0.48
N ALA A 38 20.53 -3.11 0.27
CA ALA A 38 21.35 -2.55 -0.81
C ALA A 38 20.79 -2.91 -2.21
N ARG A 39 20.32 -4.14 -2.42
CA ARG A 39 19.66 -4.54 -3.68
C ARG A 39 18.34 -3.79 -3.91
N ILE A 40 17.54 -3.58 -2.86
CA ILE A 40 16.30 -2.80 -2.94
C ILE A 40 16.61 -1.35 -3.30
N LEU A 41 17.62 -0.76 -2.65
CA LEU A 41 18.08 0.60 -2.95
C LEU A 41 18.58 0.72 -4.40
N SER A 42 19.38 -0.25 -4.89
CA SER A 42 19.85 -0.29 -6.28
C SER A 42 18.70 -0.40 -7.27
N ALA A 43 17.76 -1.33 -7.05
CA ALA A 43 16.59 -1.49 -7.90
C ALA A 43 15.74 -0.20 -7.96
N THR A 44 15.60 0.47 -6.82
CA THR A 44 14.83 1.73 -6.73
C THR A 44 15.54 2.89 -7.43
N LEU A 45 16.86 2.99 -7.29
CA LEU A 45 17.68 3.97 -8.02
C LEU A 45 17.62 3.73 -9.53
N ARG A 46 17.63 2.48 -10.01
CA ARG A 46 17.46 2.17 -11.44
C ARG A 46 16.11 2.63 -11.97
N ARG A 47 15.03 2.36 -11.23
CA ARG A 47 13.69 2.85 -11.57
C ARG A 47 13.66 4.37 -11.62
N THR A 48 14.29 5.03 -10.66
CA THR A 48 14.37 6.48 -10.63
C THR A 48 15.17 7.05 -11.80
N ALA A 49 16.30 6.42 -12.15
CA ALA A 49 17.10 6.79 -13.33
C ALA A 49 16.27 6.67 -14.62
N HIS A 50 15.48 5.61 -14.75
CA HIS A 50 14.55 5.43 -15.87
C HIS A 50 13.49 6.55 -15.91
N ASN A 51 12.86 6.86 -14.77
CA ASN A 51 11.85 7.91 -14.69
C ASN A 51 12.41 9.31 -15.00
N VAL A 52 13.63 9.62 -14.54
CA VAL A 52 14.32 10.87 -14.90
C VAL A 52 14.61 10.91 -16.41
N PHE A 53 15.05 9.80 -17.00
CA PHE A 53 15.29 9.71 -18.44
C PHE A 53 14.01 9.94 -19.26
N LEU A 54 12.88 9.33 -18.88
CA LEU A 54 11.59 9.57 -19.55
C LEU A 54 11.19 11.06 -19.50
N VAL A 55 11.37 11.72 -18.34
CA VAL A 55 11.13 13.17 -18.22
C VAL A 55 12.04 13.96 -19.16
N LEU A 56 13.33 13.61 -19.24
CA LEU A 56 14.29 14.28 -20.12
C LEU A 56 13.92 14.15 -21.60
N LEU A 57 13.34 13.02 -22.02
CA LEU A 57 12.84 12.83 -23.39
C LEU A 57 11.63 13.70 -23.69
N HIS A 58 10.70 13.84 -22.74
CA HIS A 58 9.50 14.65 -22.93
C HIS A 58 9.79 16.17 -22.88
N THR A 59 10.76 16.60 -22.08
CA THR A 59 11.19 18.01 -22.02
C THR A 59 11.94 18.50 -23.25
N SER A 60 12.45 17.61 -24.12
CA SER A 60 13.00 18.01 -25.43
C SER A 60 11.94 18.32 -26.49
N SER A 61 10.69 17.91 -26.29
CA SER A 61 9.63 17.98 -27.30
C SER A 61 8.56 19.06 -27.01
N ALA A 62 8.34 19.42 -25.74
CA ALA A 62 7.33 20.39 -25.33
C ALA A 62 7.95 21.63 -24.66
N LYS A 63 7.35 22.81 -24.87
CA LYS A 63 7.67 24.08 -24.20
C LYS A 63 7.67 23.94 -22.67
N ASP A 64 8.81 23.60 -22.11
CA ASP A 64 9.31 23.83 -20.74
C ASP A 64 8.28 23.86 -19.58
N THR A 65 7.28 22.98 -19.62
CA THR A 65 6.25 22.90 -18.57
C THR A 65 6.85 22.47 -17.24
N ALA A 66 7.88 21.62 -17.26
CA ALA A 66 8.58 21.18 -16.05
C ALA A 66 9.34 22.32 -15.36
N ALA A 67 10.03 23.18 -16.11
CA ALA A 67 10.70 24.36 -15.56
C ALA A 67 9.68 25.35 -14.99
N LYS A 68 8.54 25.55 -15.66
CA LYS A 68 7.48 26.46 -15.18
C LYS A 68 6.75 25.94 -13.94
N THR A 69 6.44 24.65 -13.88
CA THR A 69 5.63 24.08 -12.78
C THR A 69 6.49 23.70 -11.57
N PHE A 70 7.72 23.22 -11.78
CA PHE A 70 8.55 22.68 -10.70
C PHE A 70 9.82 23.48 -10.43
N GLY A 71 10.15 24.48 -11.27
CA GLY A 71 11.39 25.25 -11.13
C GLY A 71 12.65 24.44 -11.38
N ILE A 72 12.55 23.34 -12.14
CA ILE A 72 13.67 22.44 -12.43
C ILE A 72 13.96 22.48 -13.92
N GLY A 73 15.16 22.95 -14.28
CA GLY A 73 15.61 23.02 -15.67
C GLY A 73 16.10 21.67 -16.20
N ARG A 74 16.21 21.57 -17.52
CA ARG A 74 16.79 20.39 -18.19
C ARG A 74 18.23 20.11 -17.74
N ALA A 75 19.04 21.16 -17.52
CA ALA A 75 20.41 21.03 -17.06
C ALA A 75 20.49 20.37 -15.67
N ASP A 76 19.61 20.78 -14.75
CA ASP A 76 19.55 20.20 -13.39
C ASP A 76 19.15 18.73 -13.43
N LEU A 77 18.19 18.37 -14.32
CA LEU A 77 17.79 16.97 -14.52
C LEU A 77 18.90 16.11 -15.14
N LEU A 78 19.71 16.67 -16.03
CA LEU A 78 20.87 15.97 -16.59
C LEU A 78 21.93 15.73 -15.52
N SER A 79 22.22 16.74 -14.69
CA SER A 79 23.16 16.61 -13.56
C SER A 79 22.68 15.55 -12.57
N LEU A 80 21.41 15.59 -12.17
CA LEU A 80 20.79 14.57 -11.33
C LEU A 80 20.86 13.17 -11.97
N SER A 81 20.57 13.05 -13.26
CA SER A 81 20.67 11.76 -13.96
C SER A 81 22.10 11.21 -13.95
N GLN A 82 23.11 12.06 -14.05
CA GLN A 82 24.51 11.65 -13.97
C GLN A 82 24.89 11.23 -12.55
N ALA A 83 24.44 11.99 -11.54
CA ALA A 83 24.63 11.64 -10.13
C ALA A 83 24.03 10.28 -9.80
N ILE A 84 22.77 10.02 -10.17
CA ILE A 84 22.11 8.73 -9.94
C ILE A 84 22.89 7.58 -10.61
N ARG A 85 23.36 7.77 -11.85
CA ARG A 85 24.14 6.73 -12.57
C ARG A 85 25.49 6.45 -11.91
N SER A 86 26.19 7.48 -11.42
CA SER A 86 27.44 7.33 -10.67
C SER A 86 27.21 6.51 -9.40
N GLU A 87 26.19 6.86 -8.61
CA GLU A 87 25.94 6.18 -7.35
C GLU A 87 25.38 4.77 -7.55
N LEU A 88 24.64 4.51 -8.64
CA LEU A 88 24.27 3.16 -9.05
C LEU A 88 25.50 2.28 -9.26
N PHE A 89 26.53 2.79 -9.95
CA PHE A 89 27.77 2.04 -10.16
C PHE A 89 28.51 1.73 -8.84
N ARG A 90 28.55 2.70 -7.91
CA ARG A 90 29.15 2.49 -6.58
C ARG A 90 28.39 1.44 -5.78
N LEU A 91 27.06 1.52 -5.76
CA LEU A 91 26.21 0.56 -5.05
C LEU A 91 26.30 -0.84 -5.66
N ASP A 92 26.31 -0.95 -6.99
CA ASP A 92 26.54 -2.23 -7.68
C ASP A 92 27.93 -2.81 -7.36
N THR A 93 28.94 -1.95 -7.17
CA THR A 93 30.29 -2.38 -6.77
C THR A 93 30.29 -2.92 -5.33
N ALA A 94 29.63 -2.24 -4.40
CA ALA A 94 29.46 -2.73 -3.03
C ALA A 94 28.72 -4.07 -2.98
N LEU A 95 27.71 -4.25 -3.84
CA LEU A 95 26.93 -5.47 -3.99
C LEU A 95 27.69 -6.67 -4.59
N ARG A 96 28.93 -6.48 -5.08
CA ARG A 96 29.79 -7.58 -5.52
C ARG A 96 30.45 -8.32 -4.35
N GLY A 97 30.49 -7.70 -3.17
CA GLY A 97 30.90 -8.39 -1.95
C GLY A 97 29.89 -9.47 -1.54
N ASP A 98 30.34 -10.48 -0.80
CA ASP A 98 29.48 -11.58 -0.35
C ASP A 98 28.41 -11.12 0.66
N THR A 99 28.77 -10.14 1.50
CA THR A 99 27.91 -9.56 2.54
C THR A 99 28.14 -8.06 2.65
N ILE A 100 27.12 -7.31 3.07
CA ILE A 100 27.24 -5.88 3.38
C ILE A 100 26.89 -5.69 4.85
N THR A 101 27.85 -5.28 5.66
CA THR A 101 27.60 -5.00 7.08
C THR A 101 26.74 -3.74 7.27
N ALA A 102 26.17 -3.58 8.47
CA ALA A 102 25.45 -2.35 8.83
C ALA A 102 26.29 -1.07 8.65
N ALA A 103 27.57 -1.12 9.00
CA ALA A 103 28.48 0.01 8.86
C ALA A 103 28.79 0.33 7.38
N GLU A 104 29.05 -0.69 6.56
CA GLU A 104 29.29 -0.54 5.12
C GLU A 104 28.06 0.00 4.40
N PHE A 105 26.87 -0.54 4.69
CA PHE A 105 25.63 -0.02 4.14
C PHE A 105 25.45 1.45 4.51
N ARG A 106 25.67 1.79 5.79
CA ARG A 106 25.52 3.17 6.26
C ARG A 106 26.48 4.11 5.54
N PHE A 107 27.74 3.72 5.39
CA PHE A 107 28.74 4.46 4.64
C PHE A 107 28.30 4.71 3.18
N VAL A 108 27.84 3.67 2.49
CA VAL A 108 27.37 3.78 1.09
C VAL A 108 26.10 4.63 0.99
N ALA A 109 25.16 4.46 1.92
CA ALA A 109 23.90 5.21 1.96
C ALA A 109 24.13 6.70 2.26
N ASP A 110 24.99 7.03 3.22
CA ASP A 110 25.31 8.42 3.56
C ASP A 110 26.04 9.10 2.38
N ALA A 111 27.00 8.44 1.73
CA ALA A 111 27.68 8.96 0.54
C ALA A 111 26.71 9.16 -0.65
N LEU A 112 25.78 8.22 -0.87
CA LEU A 112 24.70 8.36 -1.85
C LEU A 112 23.86 9.60 -1.55
N LEU A 113 23.39 9.76 -0.32
CA LEU A 113 22.52 10.87 0.07
C LEU A 113 23.26 12.21 0.00
N GLU A 114 24.53 12.27 0.40
CA GLU A 114 25.36 13.46 0.25
C GLU A 114 25.46 13.87 -1.22
N ARG A 115 25.77 12.92 -2.11
CA ARG A 115 25.88 13.19 -3.54
C ARG A 115 24.57 13.64 -4.15
N LEU A 116 23.44 13.00 -3.78
CA LEU A 116 22.12 13.35 -4.29
C LEU A 116 21.66 14.71 -3.75
N ARG A 117 21.81 14.99 -2.45
CA ARG A 117 21.41 16.25 -1.81
C ARG A 117 22.24 17.45 -2.30
N ALA A 118 23.42 17.22 -2.85
CA ALA A 118 24.20 18.25 -3.54
C ALA A 118 23.58 18.70 -4.88
N GLU A 119 22.66 17.92 -5.46
CA GLU A 119 21.99 18.26 -6.72
C GLU A 119 20.71 19.09 -6.47
N PRO A 120 20.58 20.32 -6.99
CA PRO A 120 19.41 21.16 -6.76
C PRO A 120 18.09 20.51 -7.21
N ALA A 121 18.11 19.76 -8.32
CA ALA A 121 16.95 19.01 -8.79
C ALA A 121 16.47 17.96 -7.78
N TYR A 122 17.39 17.28 -7.08
CA TYR A 122 17.02 16.32 -6.05
C TYR A 122 16.29 17.00 -4.89
N VAL A 123 16.87 18.08 -4.36
CA VAL A 123 16.28 18.84 -3.24
C VAL A 123 14.90 19.39 -3.61
N ASN A 124 14.77 19.94 -4.82
CA ASN A 124 13.49 20.43 -5.32
C ASN A 124 12.46 19.31 -5.52
N LEU A 125 12.86 18.15 -6.03
CA LEU A 125 11.97 17.01 -6.20
C LEU A 125 11.54 16.39 -4.88
N VAL A 126 12.46 16.16 -3.95
CA VAL A 126 12.14 15.60 -2.63
C VAL A 126 11.22 16.57 -1.88
N SER A 127 11.54 17.86 -1.86
CA SER A 127 10.69 18.87 -1.21
C SER A 127 9.31 18.98 -1.87
N LEU A 128 9.17 18.69 -3.17
CA LEU A 128 7.87 18.71 -3.86
C LEU A 128 6.87 17.72 -3.25
N VAL A 129 7.34 16.56 -2.78
CA VAL A 129 6.50 15.57 -2.10
C VAL A 129 5.99 16.12 -0.76
N ASP A 130 6.81 16.93 -0.09
CA ASP A 130 6.55 17.48 1.24
C ASP A 130 5.89 18.86 1.20
N ARG A 131 5.82 19.51 0.02
CA ARG A 131 5.10 20.77 -0.18
C ARG A 131 3.59 20.58 -0.03
N GLU A 132 2.94 21.51 0.66
CA GLU A 132 1.48 21.56 0.81
C GLU A 132 0.86 22.23 -0.43
N THR A 133 0.82 21.48 -1.54
CA THR A 133 0.24 21.95 -2.81
C THR A 133 -0.83 20.99 -3.29
N THR A 134 -1.87 21.51 -3.94
CA THR A 134 -2.95 20.69 -4.51
C THR A 134 -2.48 19.80 -5.66
N ASP A 135 -1.37 20.17 -6.32
CA ASP A 135 -0.83 19.43 -7.46
C ASP A 135 -0.23 18.08 -7.08
N ASN A 136 0.08 17.87 -5.80
CA ASN A 136 0.58 16.60 -5.28
C ASN A 136 -0.53 15.71 -4.68
N LEU A 137 -1.80 16.12 -4.80
CA LEU A 137 -2.94 15.37 -4.29
C LEU A 137 -3.56 14.48 -5.38
N PRO A 138 -4.24 13.38 -5.01
CA PRO A 138 -5.14 12.67 -5.91
C PRO A 138 -6.18 13.63 -6.46
N LYS A 139 -6.58 13.46 -7.73
CA LYS A 139 -7.42 14.43 -8.45
C LYS A 139 -8.73 14.77 -7.71
N THR A 140 -9.37 13.78 -7.11
CA THR A 140 -10.63 13.94 -6.38
C THR A 140 -10.43 14.72 -5.08
N VAL A 141 -9.39 14.38 -4.31
CA VAL A 141 -9.01 15.12 -3.09
C VAL A 141 -8.61 16.57 -3.44
N ALA A 142 -7.86 16.77 -4.52
CA ALA A 142 -7.48 18.08 -5.01
C ALA A 142 -8.70 18.94 -5.37
N ALA A 143 -9.69 18.34 -6.05
CA ALA A 143 -10.94 19.00 -6.40
C ALA A 143 -11.75 19.39 -5.15
N PHE A 144 -11.79 18.52 -4.14
CA PHE A 144 -12.49 18.79 -2.88
C PHE A 144 -11.86 19.93 -2.09
N VAL A 145 -10.53 19.96 -2.00
CA VAL A 145 -9.76 20.98 -1.24
C VAL A 145 -9.76 22.34 -1.97
N ARG A 146 -9.78 22.34 -3.31
CA ARG A 146 -9.65 23.57 -4.10
C ARG A 146 -10.82 24.52 -3.86
N GLY A 147 -10.50 25.74 -3.43
CA GLY A 147 -11.48 26.82 -3.26
C GLY A 147 -12.23 26.78 -1.92
N ARG A 148 -11.93 25.83 -1.03
CA ARG A 148 -12.43 25.86 0.35
C ARG A 148 -11.57 26.79 1.21
N GLU A 149 -12.21 27.38 2.22
CA GLU A 149 -11.49 28.20 3.19
C GLU A 149 -10.46 27.36 3.97
N PRO A 150 -9.25 27.91 4.22
CA PRO A 150 -8.24 27.22 5.01
C PRO A 150 -8.78 26.86 6.39
N SER A 151 -8.75 25.57 6.72
CA SER A 151 -9.17 25.08 8.02
C SER A 151 -8.30 23.91 8.47
N PRO A 152 -8.23 23.63 9.78
CA PRO A 152 -7.53 22.46 10.30
C PRO A 152 -7.90 21.15 9.61
N ILE A 153 -9.19 20.98 9.27
CA ILE A 153 -9.71 19.77 8.63
C ILE A 153 -9.28 19.70 7.16
N VAL A 154 -9.38 20.81 6.42
CA VAL A 154 -8.95 20.89 5.02
C VAL A 154 -7.45 20.60 4.89
N ASP A 155 -6.64 21.17 5.78
CA ASP A 155 -5.20 20.86 5.85
C ASP A 155 -4.99 19.35 6.04
N THR A 156 -5.66 18.75 7.03
CA THR A 156 -5.51 17.32 7.35
C THR A 156 -5.91 16.43 6.18
N ILE A 157 -7.01 16.75 5.49
CA ILE A 157 -7.43 16.05 4.26
C ILE A 157 -6.34 16.11 3.20
N ALA A 158 -5.75 17.29 2.97
CA ALA A 158 -4.65 17.44 2.01
C ALA A 158 -3.43 16.60 2.43
N LEU A 159 -3.06 16.61 3.72
CA LEU A 159 -1.92 15.84 4.20
C LEU A 159 -2.12 14.32 4.00
N PHE A 160 -3.28 13.76 4.32
CA PHE A 160 -3.62 12.36 4.01
C PHE A 160 -3.65 12.09 2.51
N GLY A 161 -4.18 13.02 1.72
CA GLY A 161 -4.17 12.95 0.25
C GLY A 161 -2.76 12.73 -0.30
N ARG A 162 -1.74 13.37 0.27
CA ARG A 162 -0.34 13.16 -0.16
C ARG A 162 0.16 11.74 0.17
N VAL A 163 -0.22 11.19 1.32
CA VAL A 163 0.12 9.80 1.67
C VAL A 163 -0.56 8.84 0.70
N LEU A 164 -1.83 9.06 0.39
CA LEU A 164 -2.58 8.29 -0.63
C LEU A 164 -1.88 8.35 -1.99
N ALA A 165 -1.40 9.52 -2.41
CA ALA A 165 -0.70 9.67 -3.70
C ALA A 165 0.63 8.89 -3.77
N VAL A 166 1.27 8.61 -2.64
CA VAL A 166 2.42 7.69 -2.55
C VAL A 166 1.97 6.24 -2.63
N LEU A 167 0.91 5.87 -1.91
CA LEU A 167 0.32 4.53 -1.95
C LEU A 167 -0.23 4.17 -3.34
N ASP A 168 -0.78 5.13 -4.09
CA ASP A 168 -1.27 4.92 -5.47
C ASP A 168 -0.16 4.38 -6.39
N LEU A 169 1.11 4.71 -6.15
CA LEU A 169 2.21 4.11 -6.90
C LEU A 169 2.37 2.63 -6.59
N VAL A 170 2.15 2.21 -5.34
CA VAL A 170 2.15 0.79 -4.94
C VAL A 170 0.96 0.07 -5.57
N GLY A 171 -0.23 0.68 -5.55
CA GLY A 171 -1.42 0.17 -6.24
C GLY A 171 -1.16 -0.06 -7.73
N GLY A 172 -0.57 0.93 -8.41
CA GLY A 172 -0.19 0.80 -9.82
C GLY A 172 0.87 -0.27 -10.10
N MET A 173 1.77 -0.56 -9.14
CA MET A 173 2.70 -1.69 -9.25
C MET A 173 2.00 -3.04 -9.14
N LEU A 174 1.03 -3.16 -8.22
CA LEU A 174 0.20 -4.38 -8.05
C LEU A 174 -0.65 -4.66 -9.29
N GLU A 175 -1.30 -3.64 -9.84
CA GLU A 175 -2.15 -3.75 -11.03
C GLU A 175 -1.38 -4.20 -12.29
N LYS A 176 -0.12 -3.76 -12.40
CA LYS A 176 0.75 -4.04 -13.56
C LYS A 176 1.66 -5.25 -13.37
N ASP A 177 1.54 -5.95 -12.24
CA ASP A 177 2.43 -7.06 -11.85
C ASP A 177 3.93 -6.68 -11.94
N GLU A 178 4.26 -5.47 -11.48
CA GLU A 178 5.64 -5.00 -11.45
C GLU A 178 6.41 -5.61 -10.27
N PRO A 179 7.76 -5.64 -10.30
CA PRO A 179 8.55 -6.11 -9.17
C PRO A 179 8.23 -5.33 -7.88
N LEU A 180 7.71 -6.01 -6.86
CA LEU A 180 7.14 -5.37 -5.66
C LEU A 180 8.13 -5.12 -4.51
N LYS A 181 9.30 -5.77 -4.48
CA LYS A 181 10.29 -5.51 -3.41
C LYS A 181 10.70 -4.03 -3.27
N PRO A 182 10.90 -3.27 -4.37
CA PRO A 182 11.09 -1.83 -4.30
C PRO A 182 9.96 -1.03 -3.64
N ALA A 183 8.72 -1.55 -3.61
CA ALA A 183 7.59 -0.86 -2.97
C ALA A 183 7.82 -0.58 -1.48
N VAL A 184 8.71 -1.34 -0.82
CA VAL A 184 9.19 -1.07 0.54
C VAL A 184 9.70 0.37 0.71
N VAL A 185 10.32 0.94 -0.32
CA VAL A 185 10.84 2.31 -0.29
C VAL A 185 9.69 3.33 -0.31
N LEU A 186 8.60 3.04 -1.02
CA LEU A 186 7.39 3.86 -1.00
C LEU A 186 6.64 3.74 0.32
N PHE A 187 6.53 2.53 0.88
CA PHE A 187 5.99 2.33 2.22
C PHE A 187 6.83 3.04 3.29
N ALA A 188 8.16 3.09 3.14
CA ALA A 188 9.01 3.86 4.05
C ALA A 188 8.64 5.35 4.04
N LYS A 189 8.42 5.93 2.84
CA LYS A 189 7.95 7.32 2.72
C LYS A 189 6.56 7.51 3.32
N ALA A 190 5.61 6.62 3.00
CA ALA A 190 4.26 6.69 3.54
C ALA A 190 4.27 6.58 5.08
N HIS A 191 5.09 5.70 5.64
CA HIS A 191 5.28 5.54 7.09
C HIS A 191 5.82 6.83 7.73
N ALA A 192 6.88 7.41 7.18
CA ALA A 192 7.45 8.66 7.70
C ALA A 192 6.45 9.83 7.62
N MET A 193 5.77 10.00 6.48
CA MET A 193 4.75 11.05 6.30
C MET A 193 3.57 10.88 7.25
N THR A 194 3.11 9.65 7.47
CA THR A 194 2.00 9.36 8.39
C THR A 194 2.42 9.62 9.84
N GLY A 195 3.63 9.24 10.23
CA GLY A 195 4.16 9.56 11.57
C GLY A 195 4.24 11.06 11.83
N GLU A 196 4.78 11.84 10.89
CA GLU A 196 4.83 13.31 11.00
C GLU A 196 3.43 13.93 11.06
N LEU A 197 2.49 13.40 10.28
CA LEU A 197 1.09 13.81 10.31
C LEU A 197 0.47 13.54 11.68
N ILE A 198 0.58 12.33 12.23
CA ILE A 198 0.07 11.98 13.55
C ILE A 198 0.62 12.95 14.62
N ASP A 199 1.93 13.19 14.61
CA ASP A 199 2.56 14.13 15.53
C ASP A 199 2.02 15.56 15.38
N ARG A 200 1.78 16.01 14.14
CA ARG A 200 1.20 17.33 13.87
C ARG A 200 -0.25 17.42 14.34
N LEU A 201 -1.05 16.37 14.14
CA LEU A 201 -2.43 16.31 14.61
C LEU A 201 -2.49 16.33 16.13
N ASN A 202 -1.69 15.52 16.80
CA ASN A 202 -1.62 15.48 18.26
C ASN A 202 -1.22 16.85 18.84
N ARG A 203 -0.20 17.51 18.27
CA ARG A 203 0.18 18.88 18.68
C ARG A 203 -0.91 19.91 18.39
N ARG A 204 -1.76 19.69 17.40
CA ARG A 204 -2.86 20.60 17.06
C ARG A 204 -4.04 20.40 18.03
N VAL A 205 -4.44 19.15 18.27
CA VAL A 205 -5.43 18.74 19.28
C VAL A 205 -5.06 19.30 20.66
N GLN A 206 -3.81 19.11 21.10
CA GLN A 206 -3.32 19.63 22.38
C GLN A 206 -3.39 21.17 22.48
N ARG A 207 -3.12 21.89 21.38
CA ARG A 207 -3.19 23.36 21.36
C ARG A 207 -4.62 23.90 21.36
N MET A 208 -5.56 23.16 20.75
CA MET A 208 -6.97 23.55 20.70
C MET A 208 -7.67 23.30 22.04
N GLY A 209 -7.29 22.23 22.75
CA GLY A 209 -7.89 21.85 24.03
C GLY A 209 -9.42 21.70 23.94
N GLU A 210 -10.11 21.97 25.04
CA GLU A 210 -11.59 21.90 25.12
C GLU A 210 -12.29 22.90 24.19
N ALA A 211 -11.62 24.00 23.84
CA ALA A 211 -12.18 25.05 22.98
C ALA A 211 -12.34 24.62 21.52
N GLY A 212 -11.71 23.53 21.10
CA GLY A 212 -11.79 23.05 19.72
C GLY A 212 -13.02 22.19 19.38
N GLY A 213 -13.78 21.77 20.39
CA GLY A 213 -15.06 21.04 20.23
C GLY A 213 -14.98 19.90 19.21
N ALA A 214 -15.97 19.84 18.31
CA ALA A 214 -16.08 18.78 17.30
C ALA A 214 -14.87 18.66 16.37
N VAL A 215 -14.16 19.77 16.07
CA VAL A 215 -12.96 19.72 15.22
C VAL A 215 -11.84 18.96 15.93
N THR A 216 -11.69 19.17 17.25
CA THR A 216 -10.72 18.41 18.05
C THR A 216 -11.03 16.92 18.01
N ASP A 217 -12.30 16.55 18.21
CA ASP A 217 -12.74 15.15 18.22
C ASP A 217 -12.47 14.46 16.87
N SER A 218 -12.79 15.12 15.75
CA SER A 218 -12.52 14.60 14.41
C SER A 218 -11.03 14.41 14.12
N LEU A 219 -10.19 15.37 14.54
CA LEU A 219 -8.74 15.29 14.34
C LEU A 219 -8.08 14.25 15.25
N ASP A 220 -8.54 14.11 16.48
CA ASP A 220 -8.07 13.08 17.41
C ASP A 220 -8.44 11.68 16.92
N GLY A 221 -9.69 11.48 16.49
CA GLY A 221 -10.14 10.24 15.87
C GLY A 221 -9.34 9.88 14.62
N ALA A 222 -9.05 10.85 13.75
CA ALA A 222 -8.20 10.65 12.57
C ALA A 222 -6.76 10.25 12.95
N SER A 223 -6.18 10.92 13.94
CA SER A 223 -4.83 10.64 14.45
C SER A 223 -4.73 9.22 15.04
N TYR A 224 -5.70 8.86 15.90
CA TYR A 224 -5.77 7.56 16.54
C TYR A 224 -5.89 6.43 15.52
N THR A 225 -6.86 6.53 14.60
CA THR A 225 -7.07 5.51 13.56
C THR A 225 -5.83 5.36 12.68
N ALA A 226 -5.22 6.47 12.25
CA ALA A 226 -3.99 6.42 11.46
C ALA A 226 -2.84 5.73 12.21
N ALA A 227 -2.67 5.99 13.51
CA ALA A 227 -1.63 5.37 14.31
C ALA A 227 -1.83 3.86 14.47
N VAL A 228 -3.06 3.43 14.74
CA VAL A 228 -3.41 2.01 14.89
C VAL A 228 -3.21 1.26 13.58
N GLU A 229 -3.72 1.78 12.47
CA GLU A 229 -3.65 1.11 11.17
C GLU A 229 -2.24 1.11 10.60
N LEU A 230 -1.46 2.18 10.80
CA LEU A 230 -0.04 2.19 10.45
C LEU A 230 0.73 1.12 11.22
N LYS A 231 0.52 1.02 12.54
CA LYS A 231 1.20 0.03 13.38
C LYS A 231 0.86 -1.39 12.95
N LYS A 232 -0.40 -1.68 12.65
CA LYS A 232 -0.85 -3.00 12.19
C LYS A 232 -0.20 -3.36 10.84
N ALA A 233 -0.29 -2.47 9.84
CA ALA A 233 0.30 -2.70 8.52
C ALA A 233 1.81 -2.95 8.61
N VAL A 234 2.52 -2.18 9.45
CA VAL A 234 3.95 -2.40 9.70
C VAL A 234 4.22 -3.75 10.36
N ALA A 235 3.58 -4.03 11.49
CA ALA A 235 3.88 -5.20 12.30
C ALA A 235 3.51 -6.52 11.61
N GLN A 236 2.39 -6.54 10.89
CA GLN A 236 1.85 -7.75 10.27
C GLN A 236 2.45 -7.96 8.86
N GLU A 237 2.53 -6.90 8.06
CA GLU A 237 2.77 -7.04 6.62
C GLU A 237 4.13 -6.53 6.15
N LEU A 238 4.62 -5.41 6.67
CA LEU A 238 5.88 -4.82 6.19
C LEU A 238 7.11 -5.36 6.92
N LEU A 239 6.99 -5.74 8.19
CA LEU A 239 8.12 -6.24 8.97
C LEU A 239 8.65 -7.55 8.38
N GLY A 240 9.93 -7.55 7.98
CA GLY A 240 10.57 -8.73 7.38
C GLY A 240 10.17 -9.02 5.92
N ILE A 241 9.40 -8.15 5.26
CA ILE A 241 9.03 -8.33 3.84
C ILE A 241 10.26 -8.43 2.92
N MET A 242 11.34 -7.72 3.26
CA MET A 242 12.61 -7.77 2.52
C MET A 242 13.25 -9.17 2.55
N SER A 243 13.06 -9.89 3.66
CA SER A 243 13.57 -11.25 3.89
C SER A 243 12.69 -12.32 3.24
N THR A 244 11.46 -11.98 2.84
CA THR A 244 10.57 -12.89 2.11
C THR A 244 11.19 -13.27 0.76
N ARG A 245 11.41 -14.56 0.55
CA ARG A 245 12.02 -15.10 -0.69
C ARG A 245 10.97 -15.38 -1.77
N SER A 246 9.80 -15.86 -1.38
CA SER A 246 8.72 -16.19 -2.30
C SER A 246 8.14 -14.92 -2.94
N PRO A 247 8.11 -14.80 -4.29
CA PRO A 247 7.43 -13.71 -4.97
C PRO A 247 5.95 -13.60 -4.58
N VAL A 248 5.28 -14.75 -4.47
CA VAL A 248 3.88 -14.89 -3.98
C VAL A 248 3.72 -14.26 -2.60
N GLY A 249 4.66 -14.57 -1.69
CA GLY A 249 4.66 -13.99 -0.35
C GLY A 249 4.92 -12.48 -0.33
N VAL A 250 5.76 -11.96 -1.24
CA VAL A 250 5.98 -10.51 -1.37
C VAL A 250 4.72 -9.84 -1.91
N TYR A 251 4.05 -10.44 -2.90
CA TYR A 251 2.80 -9.94 -3.46
C TYR A 251 1.71 -9.84 -2.39
N ALA A 252 1.41 -10.95 -1.71
CA ALA A 252 0.36 -11.01 -0.69
C ALA A 252 0.54 -9.95 0.41
N ARG A 253 1.77 -9.79 0.90
CA ARG A 253 2.08 -8.81 1.96
C ARG A 253 2.03 -7.37 1.45
N THR A 254 2.48 -7.13 0.23
CA THR A 254 2.41 -5.80 -0.41
C THR A 254 0.95 -5.39 -0.65
N GLU A 255 0.13 -6.30 -1.16
CA GLU A 255 -1.30 -6.11 -1.37
C GLU A 255 -2.02 -5.83 -0.04
N ALA A 256 -1.79 -6.66 0.99
CA ALA A 256 -2.41 -6.49 2.29
C ALA A 256 -2.04 -5.15 2.95
N ALA A 257 -0.76 -4.77 2.95
CA ALA A 257 -0.31 -3.49 3.50
C ALA A 257 -0.90 -2.29 2.73
N TYR A 258 -0.91 -2.38 1.38
CA TYR A 258 -1.49 -1.33 0.54
C TYR A 258 -3.00 -1.18 0.78
N ALA A 259 -3.76 -2.27 0.74
CA ALA A 259 -5.20 -2.28 0.97
C ALA A 259 -5.54 -1.69 2.35
N GLN A 260 -4.86 -2.15 3.39
CA GLN A 260 -5.07 -1.67 4.75
C GLN A 260 -4.83 -0.16 4.89
N LEU A 261 -3.69 0.34 4.43
CA LEU A 261 -3.34 1.76 4.57
C LEU A 261 -4.21 2.65 3.68
N SER A 262 -4.38 2.27 2.42
CA SER A 262 -5.15 3.07 1.45
C SER A 262 -6.61 3.21 1.88
N GLU A 263 -7.25 2.12 2.30
CA GLU A 263 -8.65 2.15 2.73
C GLU A 263 -8.84 2.95 4.01
N SER A 264 -7.98 2.72 5.01
CA SER A 264 -8.06 3.45 6.28
C SER A 264 -7.90 4.95 6.06
N PHE A 265 -6.97 5.37 5.21
CA PHE A 265 -6.75 6.80 4.92
C PHE A 265 -7.84 7.39 4.02
N GLN A 266 -8.37 6.63 3.07
CA GLN A 266 -9.55 7.06 2.29
C GLN A 266 -10.79 7.22 3.20
N GLN A 267 -10.98 6.34 4.18
CA GLN A 267 -12.06 6.45 5.17
C GLN A 267 -11.88 7.67 6.06
N ILE A 268 -10.68 7.92 6.58
CA ILE A 268 -10.38 9.14 7.36
C ILE A 268 -10.69 10.39 6.52
N VAL A 269 -10.20 10.45 5.28
CA VAL A 269 -10.47 11.58 4.37
C VAL A 269 -11.98 11.76 4.14
N THR A 270 -12.71 10.66 3.97
CA THR A 270 -14.17 10.69 3.76
C THR A 270 -14.91 11.24 4.99
N VAL A 271 -14.57 10.77 6.19
CA VAL A 271 -15.18 11.24 7.44
C VAL A 271 -14.92 12.74 7.62
N LEU A 272 -13.66 13.15 7.51
CA LEU A 272 -13.29 14.56 7.61
C LEU A 272 -13.95 15.44 6.54
N SER A 273 -14.15 14.90 5.33
CA SER A 273 -14.84 15.63 4.25
C SER A 273 -16.31 15.82 4.58
N ARG A 274 -16.96 14.82 5.18
CA ARG A 274 -18.37 14.88 5.61
C ARG A 274 -18.60 15.83 6.79
N ASP A 275 -17.61 15.99 7.66
CA ASP A 275 -17.65 17.00 8.74
C ASP A 275 -17.71 18.43 8.17
N LEU A 276 -17.14 18.65 6.98
CA LEU A 276 -17.20 19.94 6.28
C LEU A 276 -18.39 20.06 5.34
N ASP A 277 -18.87 18.93 4.81
CA ASP A 277 -19.91 18.88 3.80
C ASP A 277 -20.61 17.51 3.80
N ALA A 278 -21.77 17.44 4.45
CA ALA A 278 -22.54 16.21 4.59
C ALA A 278 -23.02 15.61 3.25
N SER A 279 -22.97 16.39 2.15
CA SER A 279 -23.39 15.93 0.82
C SER A 279 -22.32 15.10 0.10
N VAL A 280 -21.10 15.02 0.64
CA VAL A 280 -20.00 14.25 0.04
C VAL A 280 -20.37 12.77 -0.05
N ASP A 281 -20.47 12.28 -1.28
CA ASP A 281 -20.55 10.85 -1.58
C ASP A 281 -19.14 10.23 -1.59
N PRO A 282 -18.84 9.26 -0.68
CA PRO A 282 -17.58 8.54 -0.67
C PRO A 282 -17.26 7.87 -2.02
N ASN A 283 -18.28 7.44 -2.77
CA ASN A 283 -18.09 6.75 -4.05
C ASN A 283 -17.67 7.71 -5.16
N GLU A 284 -18.08 8.98 -5.11
CA GLU A 284 -17.60 10.00 -6.05
C GLU A 284 -16.16 10.41 -5.71
N MET A 285 -15.84 10.50 -4.42
CA MET A 285 -14.49 10.86 -3.96
C MET A 285 -13.47 9.74 -4.21
N PHE A 286 -13.89 8.49 -4.04
CA PHE A 286 -13.09 7.29 -4.18
C PHE A 286 -13.88 6.21 -4.95
N PRO A 287 -13.87 6.24 -6.31
CA PRO A 287 -14.65 5.32 -7.14
C PRO A 287 -14.33 3.83 -6.93
N ASN A 288 -13.14 3.53 -6.42
CA ASN A 288 -12.76 2.18 -6.01
C ASN A 288 -13.66 1.62 -4.89
N PHE A 289 -14.32 2.46 -4.08
CA PHE A 289 -15.26 2.01 -3.06
C PHE A 289 -16.50 1.35 -3.66
N ALA A 290 -17.09 1.92 -4.71
CA ALA A 290 -18.27 1.35 -5.35
C ALA A 290 -17.99 -0.04 -5.95
N ALA A 291 -16.90 -0.15 -6.71
CA ALA A 291 -16.46 -1.43 -7.26
C ALA A 291 -16.14 -2.45 -6.15
N LYS A 292 -15.44 -2.01 -5.10
CA LYS A 292 -15.10 -2.88 -3.97
C LYS A 292 -16.33 -3.34 -3.18
N LEU A 293 -17.32 -2.48 -3.02
CA LEU A 293 -18.60 -2.82 -2.41
C LEU A 293 -19.30 -3.91 -3.22
N GLU A 294 -19.45 -3.70 -4.52
CA GLU A 294 -20.09 -4.67 -5.43
C GLU A 294 -19.40 -6.04 -5.35
N TYR A 295 -18.08 -6.07 -5.46
CA TYR A 295 -17.30 -7.30 -5.37
C TYR A 295 -17.37 -7.93 -3.97
N SER A 296 -17.42 -7.14 -2.89
CA SER A 296 -17.53 -7.68 -1.53
C SER A 296 -18.91 -8.27 -1.25
N ILE A 297 -19.99 -7.66 -1.74
CA ILE A 297 -21.35 -8.22 -1.65
C ILE A 297 -21.40 -9.55 -2.42
N ARG A 298 -20.92 -9.56 -3.66
CA ARG A 298 -20.88 -10.77 -4.48
C ARG A 298 -20.07 -11.87 -3.80
N LEU A 299 -18.84 -11.56 -3.39
CA LEU A 299 -17.96 -12.49 -2.71
C LEU A 299 -18.62 -13.09 -1.45
N ARG A 300 -19.24 -12.24 -0.62
CA ARG A 300 -19.95 -12.68 0.59
C ARG A 300 -21.08 -13.66 0.27
N ASN A 301 -21.92 -13.35 -0.72
CA ASN A 301 -23.04 -14.21 -1.12
C ASN A 301 -22.55 -15.55 -1.70
N GLU A 302 -21.50 -15.52 -2.53
CA GLU A 302 -20.92 -16.73 -3.11
C GLU A 302 -20.24 -17.61 -2.06
N LEU A 303 -19.46 -17.03 -1.14
CA LEU A 303 -18.85 -17.76 -0.02
C LEU A 303 -19.89 -18.41 0.88
N HIS A 304 -21.00 -17.71 1.18
CA HIS A 304 -22.10 -18.29 1.95
C HIS A 304 -22.74 -19.48 1.23
N SER A 305 -22.99 -19.35 -0.07
CA SER A 305 -23.52 -20.43 -0.91
C SER A 305 -22.60 -21.65 -0.92
N ILE A 306 -21.29 -21.44 -1.04
CA ILE A 306 -20.29 -22.53 -1.00
C ILE A 306 -20.24 -23.17 0.38
N ALA A 307 -20.28 -22.38 1.46
CA ALA A 307 -20.29 -22.90 2.84
C ALA A 307 -21.51 -23.80 3.10
N ARG A 308 -22.70 -23.41 2.60
CA ARG A 308 -23.91 -24.24 2.68
C ARG A 308 -23.75 -25.57 1.93
N LEU A 309 -23.20 -25.54 0.72
CA LEU A 309 -22.95 -26.75 -0.07
C LEU A 309 -21.88 -27.65 0.56
N ALA A 310 -20.83 -27.05 1.14
CA ALA A 310 -19.79 -27.79 1.85
C ALA A 310 -20.38 -28.51 3.07
N ARG A 311 -21.21 -27.84 3.87
CA ARG A 311 -21.89 -28.46 5.01
C ARG A 311 -22.81 -29.60 4.59
N ALA A 312 -23.58 -29.42 3.51
CA ALA A 312 -24.44 -30.47 2.97
C ALA A 312 -23.65 -31.68 2.44
N ALA A 313 -22.50 -31.46 1.80
CA ALA A 313 -21.63 -32.52 1.31
C ALA A 313 -20.86 -33.23 2.45
N GLU A 314 -20.58 -32.53 3.55
CA GLU A 314 -20.00 -33.09 4.76
C GLU A 314 -20.99 -34.02 5.47
N GLU A 315 -22.24 -33.56 5.69
CA GLU A 315 -23.30 -34.32 6.34
C GLU A 315 -23.74 -35.52 5.50
N ASN A 316 -23.87 -35.33 4.19
CA ASN A 316 -24.31 -36.34 3.23
C ASN A 316 -23.38 -36.34 2.01
N CYS A 317 -22.30 -37.12 2.07
CA CYS A 317 -21.30 -37.23 0.99
C CYS A 317 -21.79 -38.12 -0.18
N GLU A 318 -23.01 -37.87 -0.65
CA GLU A 318 -23.57 -38.46 -1.85
C GLU A 318 -22.95 -37.85 -3.11
N LYS A 319 -22.95 -38.59 -4.22
CA LYS A 319 -22.42 -38.10 -5.50
C LYS A 319 -23.06 -36.78 -5.93
N LYS A 320 -24.37 -36.61 -5.70
CA LYS A 320 -25.12 -35.41 -6.09
C LYS A 320 -24.70 -34.15 -5.31
N THR A 321 -24.50 -34.24 -4.01
CA THR A 321 -24.08 -33.10 -3.16
C THR A 321 -22.64 -32.70 -3.46
N THR A 322 -21.76 -33.67 -3.65
CA THR A 322 -20.37 -33.44 -4.04
C THR A 322 -20.23 -32.86 -5.46
N GLU A 323 -21.07 -33.28 -6.42
CA GLU A 323 -21.11 -32.69 -7.77
C GLU A 323 -21.61 -31.23 -7.73
N ALA A 324 -22.63 -30.93 -6.93
CA ALA A 324 -23.13 -29.57 -6.74
C ALA A 324 -22.06 -28.65 -6.12
N LEU A 325 -21.35 -29.12 -5.09
CA LEU A 325 -20.22 -28.40 -4.50
C LEU A 325 -19.13 -28.14 -5.54
N ASN A 326 -18.70 -29.16 -6.30
CA ASN A 326 -17.67 -29.01 -7.33
C ASN A 326 -18.08 -28.03 -8.45
N ALA A 327 -19.34 -28.08 -8.90
CA ALA A 327 -19.85 -27.13 -9.87
C ALA A 327 -19.74 -25.70 -9.35
N ARG A 328 -20.14 -25.47 -8.09
CA ARG A 328 -20.06 -24.15 -7.46
C ARG A 328 -18.63 -23.66 -7.26
N LEU A 329 -17.72 -24.56 -6.88
CA LEU A 329 -16.29 -24.24 -6.74
C LEU A 329 -15.67 -23.83 -8.08
N ASN A 330 -16.03 -24.49 -9.18
CA ASN A 330 -15.54 -24.13 -10.52
C ASN A 330 -16.08 -22.75 -10.97
N GLU A 331 -17.35 -22.46 -10.72
CA GLU A 331 -17.93 -21.14 -11.00
C GLU A 331 -17.22 -20.03 -10.20
N PHE A 332 -16.97 -20.28 -8.92
CA PHE A 332 -16.27 -19.35 -8.04
C PHE A 332 -14.83 -19.11 -8.52
N ALA A 333 -14.09 -20.17 -8.83
CA ALA A 333 -12.73 -20.10 -9.36
C ALA A 333 -12.65 -19.34 -10.69
N ALA A 334 -13.63 -19.50 -11.57
CA ALA A 334 -13.65 -18.81 -12.86
C ALA A 334 -14.01 -17.31 -12.74
N SER A 335 -14.70 -16.91 -11.67
CA SER A 335 -15.28 -15.57 -11.56
C SER A 335 -14.81 -14.80 -10.34
N SER A 336 -15.26 -15.15 -9.15
CA SER A 336 -15.15 -14.31 -7.96
C SER A 336 -13.92 -14.54 -7.11
N ILE A 337 -13.16 -15.61 -7.35
CA ILE A 337 -11.94 -15.91 -6.59
C ILE A 337 -10.94 -14.74 -6.65
N ARG A 338 -10.90 -14.01 -7.77
CA ARG A 338 -10.04 -12.83 -7.98
C ARG A 338 -10.30 -11.66 -7.02
N PHE A 339 -11.41 -11.69 -6.27
CA PHE A 339 -11.80 -10.65 -5.31
C PHE A 339 -11.37 -10.98 -3.86
N LEU A 340 -10.77 -12.16 -3.66
CA LEU A 340 -10.06 -12.51 -2.44
C LEU A 340 -8.69 -11.84 -2.40
N PHE A 341 -8.14 -11.67 -1.19
CA PHE A 341 -6.72 -11.35 -1.08
C PHE A 341 -5.91 -12.50 -1.64
N TYR A 342 -4.74 -12.20 -2.20
CA TYR A 342 -3.91 -13.17 -2.89
C TYR A 342 -3.55 -14.39 -2.02
N LYS A 343 -3.32 -14.19 -0.72
CA LYS A 343 -3.06 -15.28 0.26
C LYS A 343 -4.24 -16.26 0.39
N ASP A 344 -5.46 -15.75 0.25
CA ASP A 344 -6.69 -16.52 0.39
C ASP A 344 -7.02 -17.22 -0.93
N ILE A 345 -6.63 -16.65 -2.08
CA ILE A 345 -6.73 -17.31 -3.40
C ILE A 345 -5.96 -18.64 -3.39
N GLU A 346 -4.67 -18.61 -3.04
CA GLU A 346 -3.82 -19.81 -3.05
C GLU A 346 -4.38 -20.90 -2.13
N THR A 347 -4.79 -20.50 -0.91
CA THR A 347 -5.37 -21.43 0.06
C THR A 347 -6.68 -22.04 -0.45
N PHE A 348 -7.53 -21.22 -1.08
CA PHE A 348 -8.80 -21.66 -1.65
C PHE A 348 -8.60 -22.62 -2.83
N GLU A 349 -7.71 -22.30 -3.77
CA GLU A 349 -7.40 -23.16 -4.93
C GLU A 349 -6.85 -24.52 -4.49
N ARG A 350 -6.03 -24.55 -3.44
CA ARG A 350 -5.52 -25.81 -2.88
C ARG A 350 -6.63 -26.70 -2.36
N PHE A 351 -7.63 -26.14 -1.67
CA PHE A 351 -8.81 -26.88 -1.24
C PHE A 351 -9.66 -27.36 -2.42
N ILE A 352 -9.85 -26.53 -3.46
CA ILE A 352 -10.55 -26.96 -4.68
C ILE A 352 -9.88 -28.20 -5.26
N GLU A 353 -8.55 -28.19 -5.40
CA GLU A 353 -7.81 -29.33 -5.96
C GLU A 353 -7.90 -30.57 -5.06
N GLU A 354 -7.71 -30.42 -3.75
CA GLU A 354 -7.82 -31.53 -2.78
C GLU A 354 -9.21 -32.19 -2.82
N ILE A 355 -10.28 -31.39 -2.91
CA ILE A 355 -11.67 -31.86 -3.00
C ILE A 355 -11.93 -32.57 -4.34
N ARG A 356 -11.37 -32.06 -5.44
CA ARG A 356 -11.58 -32.62 -6.79
C ARG A 356 -10.86 -33.94 -7.01
N VAL A 357 -9.65 -34.08 -6.47
CA VAL A 357 -8.82 -35.28 -6.68
C VAL A 357 -9.26 -36.44 -5.77
N THR A 358 -9.82 -36.13 -4.60
CA THR A 358 -10.24 -37.15 -3.63
C THR A 358 -11.55 -37.83 -4.04
N ARG A 359 -11.45 -39.09 -4.49
CA ARG A 359 -12.62 -39.89 -4.93
C ARG A 359 -13.24 -40.74 -3.83
N GLN A 360 -12.49 -41.02 -2.75
CA GLN A 360 -12.97 -41.86 -1.67
C GLN A 360 -13.72 -41.02 -0.63
N THR A 361 -14.98 -41.36 -0.37
CA THR A 361 -15.83 -40.65 0.60
C THR A 361 -15.21 -40.53 1.98
N LYS A 362 -14.51 -41.58 2.46
CA LYS A 362 -13.88 -41.59 3.78
C LYS A 362 -12.78 -40.53 3.93
N ASP A 363 -12.06 -40.23 2.85
CA ASP A 363 -10.98 -39.25 2.84
C ASP A 363 -11.49 -37.86 2.46
N LEU A 364 -12.61 -37.79 1.72
CA LEU A 364 -13.21 -36.53 1.27
C LEU A 364 -13.87 -35.76 2.41
N VAL A 365 -14.61 -36.44 3.31
CA VAL A 365 -15.34 -35.78 4.40
C VAL A 365 -14.41 -34.94 5.32
N PRO A 366 -13.26 -35.45 5.79
CA PRO A 366 -12.31 -34.62 6.56
C PRO A 366 -11.77 -33.40 5.81
N ILE A 367 -11.60 -33.49 4.49
CA ILE A 367 -11.16 -32.37 3.65
C ILE A 367 -12.26 -31.32 3.56
N ILE A 368 -13.51 -31.74 3.31
CA ILE A 368 -14.67 -30.84 3.27
C ILE A 368 -14.86 -30.17 4.64
N HIS A 369 -14.72 -30.90 5.75
CA HIS A 369 -14.80 -30.32 7.09
C HIS A 369 -13.77 -29.20 7.30
N ARG A 370 -12.49 -29.47 6.96
CA ARG A 370 -11.42 -28.46 7.03
C ARG A 370 -11.71 -27.26 6.13
N PHE A 371 -12.24 -27.50 4.94
CA PHE A 371 -12.63 -26.44 4.01
C PHE A 371 -13.80 -25.61 4.56
N GLY A 372 -14.79 -26.25 5.18
CA GLY A 372 -15.90 -25.58 5.86
C GLY A 372 -15.43 -24.62 6.96
N ALA A 373 -14.53 -25.08 7.84
CA ALA A 373 -13.94 -24.22 8.88
C ALA A 373 -13.14 -23.04 8.30
N TYR A 374 -12.41 -23.27 7.21
CA TYR A 374 -11.72 -22.20 6.47
C TYR A 374 -12.72 -21.19 5.88
N LEU A 375 -13.79 -21.65 5.23
CA LEU A 375 -14.83 -20.80 4.67
C LEU A 375 -15.54 -19.95 5.72
N GLU A 376 -15.82 -20.49 6.91
CA GLU A 376 -16.41 -19.72 8.01
C GLU A 376 -15.49 -18.56 8.42
N THR A 377 -14.19 -18.82 8.53
CA THR A 377 -13.18 -17.80 8.85
C THR A 377 -13.08 -16.75 7.74
N LEU A 378 -12.99 -17.20 6.48
CA LEU A 378 -12.88 -16.31 5.32
C LEU A 378 -14.14 -15.45 5.15
N PHE A 379 -15.33 -16.04 5.35
CA PHE A 379 -16.60 -15.34 5.32
C PHE A 379 -16.66 -14.26 6.41
N ALA A 380 -16.26 -14.58 7.64
CA ALA A 380 -16.20 -13.60 8.72
C ALA A 380 -15.26 -12.43 8.38
N GLN A 381 -14.08 -12.71 7.81
CA GLN A 381 -13.14 -11.68 7.35
C GLN A 381 -13.73 -10.79 6.25
N VAL A 382 -14.39 -11.38 5.24
CA VAL A 382 -15.06 -10.60 4.20
C VAL A 382 -16.19 -9.76 4.77
N ASN A 383 -16.94 -10.27 5.75
CA ASN A 383 -18.04 -9.56 6.38
C ASN A 383 -17.60 -8.36 7.25
N MET A 384 -16.33 -8.33 7.67
CA MET A 384 -15.73 -7.21 8.40
C MET A 384 -15.18 -6.09 7.49
N ARG A 385 -15.26 -6.21 6.17
CA ARG A 385 -14.79 -5.16 5.25
C ARG A 385 -15.59 -3.88 5.48
N SER A 386 -14.91 -2.74 5.67
CA SER A 386 -15.53 -1.43 5.98
C SER A 386 -16.57 -1.00 4.94
N VAL A 387 -16.38 -1.33 3.67
CA VAL A 387 -17.36 -1.04 2.61
C VAL A 387 -18.74 -1.69 2.87
N LEU A 388 -18.84 -2.73 3.71
CA LEU A 388 -20.10 -3.42 4.01
C LEU A 388 -20.86 -2.85 5.22
N GLU A 389 -20.37 -1.80 5.90
CA GLU A 389 -21.00 -1.26 7.12
C GLU A 389 -22.49 -0.87 6.93
N GLY A 390 -22.92 -0.50 5.73
CA GLY A 390 -24.31 -0.19 5.38
C GLY A 390 -25.11 -1.35 4.75
N HIS A 391 -24.52 -2.53 4.63
CA HIS A 391 -25.07 -3.66 3.88
C HIS A 391 -25.07 -4.93 4.73
N PRO A 392 -25.96 -5.06 5.74
CA PRO A 392 -26.02 -6.26 6.58
C PRO A 392 -26.24 -7.51 5.73
N PHE A 393 -25.69 -8.63 6.19
CA PHE A 393 -25.88 -9.90 5.50
C PHE A 393 -27.22 -10.51 5.91
N GLU A 394 -28.10 -10.70 4.94
CA GLU A 394 -29.36 -11.44 5.11
C GLU A 394 -29.16 -12.88 4.64
N ALA A 395 -29.13 -13.83 5.57
CA ALA A 395 -29.04 -15.24 5.23
C ALA A 395 -30.33 -15.67 4.52
N GLN A 396 -30.21 -15.99 3.22
CA GLN A 396 -31.29 -16.55 2.40
C GLN A 396 -31.36 -18.07 2.51
#